data_AF-A0A1A3PV35-F1
#
_entry.id   AF-A0A1A3PV35-F1
#
_cell.length_a   1.000
_cell.length_b   1.000
_cell.length_c   1.000
_cell.angle_alpha   90.00
_cell.angle_beta   90.00
_cell.angle_gamma   90.00
#
_symmetry.space_group_name_H-M   'P 1'
#
loop_
_entity.id
_entity.type
_entity.pdbx_description
1 polymer ?
#
loop_
_entity_poly.entity_id
_entity_poly.type
_entity_poly.pdbx_seq_one_letter_code
_entity_poly.pdbx_strand_id
1 'polypeptide(L)' 'MKIKVDGAYSDGHEFVNTEDVPEYTGDDFDDETDDSLQAFLFTYTGDGHGKNSPKLNCYCEITILEAANPALVGRSFGFG' A
#
# COMPACT_ATOMS: atom_id res chain seq x y z
N MET A 1 -8.13 8.61 -0.63
CA MET A 1 -6.74 8.92 -0.23
C MET A 1 -5.85 8.64 -1.42
N LYS A 2 -4.71 9.31 -1.51
CA LYS A 2 -3.72 9.10 -2.57
C LYS A 2 -2.56 8.32 -2.02
N ILE A 3 -2.18 7.25 -2.72
CA ILE A 3 -1.03 6.43 -2.39
C ILE A 3 -0.03 6.39 -3.55
N LYS A 4 1.25 6.26 -3.21
CA LYS A 4 2.34 5.94 -4.12
C LYS A 4 2.74 4.50 -3.87
N VAL A 5 2.83 3.71 -4.93
CA VAL A 5 3.29 2.32 -4.88
C VAL A 5 4.59 2.24 -5.66
N ASP A 6 5.69 2.03 -4.94
CA ASP A 6 6.98 1.71 -5.51
C ASP A 6 7.13 0.18 -5.47
N GLY A 7 7.55 -0.43 -6.57
CA GLY A 7 7.76 -1.86 -6.60
C GLY A 7 9.00 -2.26 -7.38
N ALA A 8 9.66 -3.31 -6.92
CA ALA A 8 10.84 -3.89 -7.53
C ALA A 8 10.69 -5.41 -7.61
N TYR A 9 10.85 -5.93 -8.82
CA TYR A 9 10.85 -7.37 -9.09
C TYR A 9 12.27 -7.93 -8.99
N SER A 10 12.37 -9.22 -8.66
CA SER A 10 13.65 -9.93 -8.57
C SER A 10 14.45 -9.97 -9.88
N ASP A 11 13.81 -9.74 -11.02
CA ASP A 11 14.45 -9.68 -12.35
C ASP A 11 15.00 -8.28 -12.69
N GLY A 12 14.91 -7.33 -11.76
CA GLY A 12 15.44 -5.97 -11.88
C GLY A 12 14.47 -4.98 -12.51
N HIS A 13 13.22 -5.37 -12.81
CA HIS A 13 12.20 -4.43 -13.22
C HIS A 13 11.69 -3.62 -12.02
N GLU A 14 11.62 -2.30 -12.17
CA GLU A 14 11.08 -1.38 -11.17
C GLU A 14 9.86 -0.66 -11.72
N PHE A 15 8.89 -0.37 -10.87
CA PHE A 15 7.74 0.45 -11.22
C PHE A 15 7.41 1.44 -10.10
N VAL A 16 6.83 2.56 -10.49
CA VAL A 16 6.28 3.56 -9.59
C VAL A 16 4.90 3.92 -10.11
N ASN A 17 3.88 3.73 -9.27
CA ASN A 17 2.52 4.12 -9.58
C ASN A 17 1.98 5.08 -8.51
N THR A 18 1.03 5.92 -8.89
CA THR A 18 0.28 6.76 -7.96
C THR A 18 -1.19 6.59 -8.25
N GLU A 19 -1.96 6.26 -7.22
CA GLU A 19 -3.37 5.90 -7.37
C GLU A 19 -4.22 6.59 -6.31
N ASP A 20 -5.37 7.09 -6.75
CA ASP A 20 -6.44 7.55 -5.88
C ASP A 20 -7.27 6.33 -5.44
N VAL A 21 -7.25 6.04 -4.15
CA VAL A 21 -7.96 4.91 -3.52
C VAL A 21 -9.01 5.43 -2.54
N PRO A 22 -9.99 4.62 -2.10
CA PRO A 22 -10.94 5.03 -1.08
C PRO A 22 -10.24 5.52 0.19
N GLU A 23 -10.81 6.51 0.87
CA GLU A 23 -10.33 6.89 2.21
C GLU A 23 -10.39 5.68 3.14
N TYR A 24 -9.31 5.45 3.87
CA TYR A 24 -9.31 4.45 4.94
C TYR A 24 -10.07 5.04 6.14
N THR A 25 -11.23 4.46 6.44
CA THR A 25 -12.13 4.92 7.51
C THR A 25 -12.15 3.98 8.72
N GLY A 26 -11.06 3.22 8.97
CA GLY A 26 -11.03 2.23 10.06
C GLY A 26 -11.54 2.84 11.37
N ASP A 27 -12.62 2.26 11.90
CA ASP A 27 -13.36 2.79 13.06
C ASP A 27 -12.64 2.55 14.40
N ASP A 28 -11.64 1.68 14.44
CA ASP A 28 -10.97 1.30 15.68
C ASP A 28 -9.52 1.79 15.69
N PHE A 29 -9.30 3.00 16.22
CA PHE A 29 -7.98 3.46 16.67
C PHE A 29 -7.58 2.80 18.01
N ASP A 30 -7.66 1.48 18.10
CA ASP A 30 -7.04 0.71 19.19
C ASP A 30 -5.62 0.33 18.75
N ASP A 31 -4.67 0.22 19.68
CA ASP A 31 -3.20 0.19 19.45
C ASP A 31 -2.69 -0.95 18.50
N GLU A 32 -3.59 -1.80 17.99
CA GLU A 32 -3.38 -2.85 16.96
C GLU A 32 -3.73 -2.40 15.50
N THR A 33 -4.01 -1.11 15.27
CA THR A 33 -4.48 -0.53 13.97
C THR A 33 -3.59 -0.73 12.76
N ASP A 34 -2.28 -0.83 12.95
CA ASP A 34 -1.31 -0.83 11.86
C ASP A 34 -1.52 -2.03 10.91
N ASP A 35 -1.97 -3.17 11.44
CA ASP A 35 -2.27 -4.38 10.67
C ASP A 35 -3.48 -4.19 9.73
N SER A 36 -4.48 -3.43 10.15
CA SER A 36 -5.69 -3.22 9.35
C SER A 36 -5.46 -2.21 8.21
N LEU A 37 -4.66 -1.17 8.46
CA LEU A 37 -4.20 -0.26 7.43
C LEU A 37 -3.26 -0.97 6.46
N GLN A 38 -2.30 -1.75 6.96
CA GLN A 38 -1.42 -2.56 6.12
C GLN A 38 -2.20 -3.56 5.26
N ALA A 39 -3.20 -4.25 5.82
CA ALA A 39 -4.05 -5.17 5.05
C ALA A 39 -4.84 -4.45 3.95
N PHE A 40 -5.34 -3.25 4.22
CA PHE A 40 -5.98 -2.41 3.21
C PHE A 40 -5.00 -2.02 2.10
N LEU A 41 -3.82 -1.51 2.47
CA LEU A 41 -2.77 -1.10 1.52
C LEU A 41 -2.24 -2.28 0.70
N PHE A 42 -2.12 -3.47 1.32
CA PHE A 42 -1.69 -4.69 0.65
C PHE A 42 -2.56 -5.06 -0.54
N THR A 43 -3.84 -4.67 -0.57
CA THR A 43 -4.70 -4.91 -1.74
C THR A 43 -4.26 -4.15 -3.01
N TYR A 44 -3.33 -3.19 -2.86
CA TYR A 44 -2.78 -2.35 -3.93
C TYR A 44 -1.32 -2.66 -4.25
N THR A 45 -0.69 -3.66 -3.60
CA THR A 45 0.70 -4.08 -3.92
C THR A 45 0.77 -5.00 -5.17
N GLY A 46 -0.32 -5.08 -5.94
CA GLY A 46 -0.48 -6.01 -7.06
C GLY A 46 0.14 -5.53 -8.38
N ASP A 47 0.90 -6.43 -8.99
CA ASP A 47 1.62 -6.35 -10.28
C ASP A 47 0.73 -6.19 -11.55
N GLY A 48 -0.57 -5.90 -11.39
CA GLY A 48 -1.54 -5.92 -12.49
C GLY A 48 -2.08 -7.31 -12.86
N HIS A 49 -1.62 -8.42 -12.26
CA HIS A 49 -2.24 -9.76 -12.42
C HIS A 49 -3.44 -10.03 -11.50
N GLY A 50 -4.16 -8.98 -11.12
CA GLY A 50 -5.41 -9.08 -10.35
C GLY A 50 -5.20 -9.17 -8.83
N LYS A 51 -6.18 -8.65 -8.11
CA LYS A 51 -6.26 -8.47 -6.64
C LYS A 51 -6.13 -9.75 -5.78
N ASN A 52 -5.69 -10.89 -6.33
CA ASN A 52 -5.70 -12.20 -5.66
C ASN A 52 -4.48 -13.11 -6.00
N SER A 53 -3.40 -12.59 -6.57
CA SER A 53 -2.18 -13.39 -6.81
C SER A 53 -0.99 -12.81 -6.08
N PRO A 54 -0.56 -13.39 -4.93
CA PRO A 54 0.74 -13.08 -4.35
C PRO A 54 1.81 -13.63 -5.31
N LYS A 55 2.35 -12.77 -6.19
CA LYS A 55 3.55 -13.15 -6.94
C LYS A 55 4.76 -12.99 -6.02
N LEU A 56 5.35 -14.14 -5.73
CA LEU A 56 6.41 -14.44 -4.76
C LEU A 56 7.75 -13.68 -4.91
N ASN A 57 7.88 -12.67 -5.76
CA ASN A 57 9.17 -12.04 -6.10
C ASN A 57 9.09 -10.53 -6.34
N CYS A 58 8.10 -9.84 -5.76
CA CYS A 58 7.97 -8.40 -5.87
C CYS A 58 8.01 -7.79 -4.47
N TYR A 59 8.99 -6.93 -4.21
CA TYR A 59 8.99 -6.05 -3.05
C TYR A 59 8.26 -4.76 -3.43
N CYS A 60 7.25 -4.39 -2.67
CA CYS A 60 6.44 -3.19 -2.86
C CYS A 60 6.51 -2.32 -1.61
N GLU A 61 6.73 -1.02 -1.78
CA GLU A 61 6.58 -0.01 -0.74
C GLU A 61 5.39 0.89 -1.09
N ILE A 62 4.47 1.07 -0.16
CA ILE A 62 3.35 1.99 -0.32
C ILE A 62 3.51 3.17 0.61
N THR A 63 3.49 4.38 0.05
CA THR A 63 3.54 5.65 0.78
C THR A 63 2.21 6.40 0.63
N ILE A 64 1.65 6.86 1.74
CA ILE A 64 0.41 7.67 1.74
C ILE A 64 0.78 9.13 1.44
N LEU A 65 0.32 9.66 0.31
CA LEU A 65 0.61 11.04 -0.12
C LEU A 65 -0.45 12.04 0.37
N GLU A 66 -1.71 11.65 0.36
CA GLU A 66 -2.84 12.49 0.79
C GLU A 66 -3.90 11.62 1.46
N ALA A 67 -4.40 12.03 2.63
CA ALA A 67 -5.48 11.34 3.34
C ALA A 67 -6.29 12.35 4.15
N ALA A 68 -7.57 12.07 4.40
CA ALA A 68 -8.41 12.86 5.28
C ALA A 68 -7.87 12.89 6.71
N ASN A 69 -7.22 11.80 7.15
CA ASN A 69 -6.46 11.78 8.39
C ASN A 69 -5.00 12.23 8.14
N PRO A 70 -4.60 13.43 8.59
CA PRO A 70 -3.25 13.93 8.37
C PRO A 70 -2.16 13.12 9.08
N ALA A 71 -2.49 12.34 10.12
CA ALA A 71 -1.51 11.47 10.80
C ALA A 71 -1.02 10.30 9.92
N LEU A 72 -1.76 9.98 8.86
CA LEU A 72 -1.40 8.93 7.91
C LEU A 72 -0.50 9.45 6.78
N VAL A 73 -0.53 10.75 6.50
CA VAL A 73 0.22 11.35 5.40
C VAL A 73 1.73 11.23 5.66
N GLY A 74 2.46 10.68 4.71
CA GLY A 74 3.90 10.43 4.79
C GLY A 74 4.27 9.11 5.46
N ARG A 75 3.31 8.29 5.92
CA ARG A 75 3.60 6.92 6.38
C ARG A 75 3.90 6.02 5.18
N SER A 76 4.88 5.14 5.34
CA SER A 76 5.32 4.16 4.34
C SER A 76 5.29 2.74 4.90
N PHE A 77 4.89 1.79 4.08
CA PHE A 77 4.71 0.39 4.44
C PHE A 77 5.32 -0.52 3.37
N GLY A 78 6.23 -1.41 3.78
CA GLY A 78 6.88 -2.37 2.89
C GLY A 78 6.21 -3.74 2.90
N PHE A 79 6.12 -4.38 1.74
CA PHE A 79 5.49 -5.67 1.49
C PHE A 79 6.38 -6.49 0.57
N GLY A 80 6.70 -7.75 0.89
CA GLY A 80 7.55 -8.61 0.05
C GLY A 80 7.91 -9.92 0.70
#